data_AF-T0QIW6-F1
#
_entry.id   AF-T0QIW6-F1
#
_cell.length_a   1.000
_cell.length_b   1.000
_cell.length_c   1.000
_cell.angle_alpha   90.00
_cell.angle_beta   90.00
_cell.angle_gamma   90.00
#
_symmetry.space_group_name_H-M   'P 1'
#
loop_
_entity.id
_entity.type
_entity.pdbx_description
1 polymer ?
#
loop_
_entity_poly.entity_id
_entity_poly.type
_entity_poly.pdbx_seq_one_letter_code
_entity_poly.pdbx_strand_id
1 'polypeptide(L)'
;MLWLPTPVLVLLLVLGFAAADDACHLPHDLHLNPTGAATLSHGQVEYIFGQPQLPGAIYRTCVHGAITCFEDDGNADGDEDDPVSCHKADAKRRLGLATQHKHLFWPLATLCYQIESPFTPTELNLIQDAMHAIVEPTGVSMLTLDECKASPRAPDLCGGCQHYVSIHQRPHRRGTYAAVGYLQRAGQDINLKPSAFKHGSGTIMHEMLHALGVSHEHVHPASEAIVLRGHKLAASRNNYVLRREAFVTQYDKHSIMHYGHGVCLPKNKSLKYCSIEENEKDGCVVPTADDCDKEASLVLGQRDGLSNGDVRTLQVLYELPTTMTQRDALGDRPIPT
;
A
#
# COMPACT_ATOMS: atom_id res chain seq x y z
N MET A 1 20.11 39.81 68.59
CA MET A 1 19.09 40.48 67.75
C MET A 1 19.77 40.81 66.43
N LEU A 2 19.96 39.86 65.49
CA LEU A 2 18.97 39.20 64.62
C LEU A 2 18.10 40.22 63.88
N TRP A 3 18.30 40.35 62.56
CA TRP A 3 17.39 39.83 61.52
C TRP A 3 18.03 40.03 60.13
N LEU A 4 18.31 38.92 59.45
CA LEU A 4 18.70 38.83 58.03
C LEU A 4 17.44 38.48 57.23
N PRO A 5 17.27 38.93 55.97
CA PRO A 5 16.13 38.54 55.16
C PRO A 5 16.39 37.17 54.49
N THR A 6 15.38 36.31 54.53
CA THR A 6 15.31 35.00 53.86
C THR A 6 15.19 35.13 52.34
N PRO A 7 15.82 34.24 51.54
CA PRO A 7 15.53 34.16 50.11
C PRO A 7 14.30 33.28 49.86
N VAL A 8 13.38 33.76 49.03
CA VAL A 8 12.25 32.98 48.52
C VAL A 8 12.75 32.08 47.40
N LEU A 9 12.74 30.77 47.65
CA LEU A 9 13.02 29.74 46.66
C LEU A 9 11.79 29.57 45.77
N VAL A 10 11.82 30.10 44.55
CA VAL A 10 10.78 29.85 43.54
C VAL A 10 11.01 28.46 42.96
N LEU A 11 10.21 27.50 43.40
CA LEU A 11 10.15 26.16 42.82
C LEU A 11 9.42 26.25 41.47
N LEU A 12 10.17 26.36 40.38
CA LEU A 12 9.65 26.15 39.03
C LEU A 12 9.26 24.68 38.88
N LEU A 13 7.96 24.39 39.07
CA LEU A 13 7.37 23.15 38.59
C LEU A 13 7.45 23.17 37.05
N VAL A 14 8.46 22.51 36.52
CA VAL A 14 8.45 22.08 35.12
C VAL A 14 7.42 20.96 35.06
N LEU A 15 6.19 21.32 34.71
CA LEU A 15 5.20 20.37 34.22
C LEU A 15 5.75 19.82 32.91
N GLY A 16 6.44 18.68 33.01
CA GLY A 16 6.69 17.84 31.84
C GLY A 16 5.32 17.41 31.31
N PHE A 17 4.94 17.95 30.15
CA PHE A 17 3.93 17.33 29.32
C PHE A 17 4.52 16.01 28.84
N ALA A 18 4.35 14.95 29.63
CA ALA A 18 4.29 13.61 29.07
C ALA A 18 3.04 13.61 28.19
N ALA A 19 3.22 13.60 26.87
CA ALA A 19 2.14 13.22 25.98
C ALA A 19 1.72 11.81 26.43
N ALA A 20 0.53 11.67 27.01
CA ALA A 20 -0.03 10.37 27.26
C ALA A 20 -0.20 9.71 25.88
N ASP A 21 0.48 8.58 25.67
CA ASP A 21 0.17 7.70 24.55
C ASP A 21 -1.30 7.29 24.68
N ASP A 22 -2.17 7.89 23.86
CA ASP A 22 -3.61 7.60 23.77
C ASP A 22 -3.82 6.19 23.21
N ALA A 23 -3.56 5.16 24.02
CA ALA A 23 -3.90 3.79 23.70
C ALA A 23 -5.38 3.52 23.98
N CYS A 24 -6.04 2.82 23.07
CA CYS A 24 -7.45 2.45 23.21
C CYS A 24 -7.58 1.07 23.86
N HIS A 25 -8.43 0.93 24.86
CA HIS A 25 -8.79 -0.39 25.41
C HIS A 25 -9.72 -1.11 24.44
N LEU A 26 -9.31 -2.31 24.01
CA LEU A 26 -10.13 -3.13 23.13
C LEU A 26 -11.33 -3.70 23.91
N PRO A 27 -12.53 -3.77 23.31
CA PRO A 27 -13.66 -4.40 23.95
C PRO A 27 -13.34 -5.87 24.25
N HIS A 28 -13.93 -6.38 25.32
CA HIS A 28 -13.81 -7.78 25.67
C HIS A 28 -14.46 -8.63 24.58
N ASP A 29 -13.72 -9.59 24.04
CA ASP A 29 -14.16 -10.51 22.99
C ASP A 29 -13.66 -11.91 23.33
N LEU A 30 -14.55 -12.89 23.39
CA LEU A 30 -14.23 -14.26 23.84
C LEU A 30 -13.19 -14.97 22.95
N HIS A 31 -12.95 -14.50 21.73
CA HIS A 31 -12.03 -15.09 20.77
C HIS A 31 -10.81 -14.21 20.50
N LEU A 32 -10.96 -12.89 20.47
CA LEU A 32 -9.88 -11.93 20.13
C LEU A 32 -9.27 -11.23 21.35
N ASN A 33 -10.04 -11.05 22.44
CA ASN A 33 -9.58 -10.37 23.66
C ASN A 33 -10.24 -10.99 24.91
N PRO A 34 -9.97 -12.28 25.19
CA PRO A 34 -10.67 -13.04 26.21
C PRO A 34 -10.36 -12.58 27.64
N THR A 35 -9.32 -11.77 27.84
CA THR A 35 -8.92 -11.20 29.13
C THR A 35 -9.37 -9.75 29.31
N GLY A 36 -9.87 -9.10 28.25
CA GLY A 36 -10.19 -7.67 28.26
C GLY A 36 -8.99 -6.74 28.40
N ALA A 37 -7.76 -7.28 28.44
CA ALA A 37 -6.54 -6.52 28.71
C ALA A 37 -5.83 -6.01 27.44
N ALA A 38 -6.32 -6.41 26.25
CA ALA A 38 -5.72 -5.98 25.00
C ALA A 38 -5.96 -4.46 24.77
N THR A 39 -4.91 -3.80 24.29
CA THR A 39 -4.90 -2.36 24.00
C THR A 39 -4.40 -2.17 22.58
N LEU A 40 -4.97 -1.20 21.88
CA LEU A 40 -4.54 -0.77 20.55
C LEU A 40 -3.79 0.55 20.68
N SER A 41 -2.50 0.56 20.37
CA SER A 41 -1.68 1.76 20.44
C SER A 41 -2.13 2.81 19.43
N HIS A 42 -1.80 4.08 19.67
CA HIS A 42 -2.15 5.16 18.75
C HIS A 42 -1.62 4.87 17.32
N GLY A 43 -2.53 4.91 16.34
CA GLY A 43 -2.19 4.65 14.94
C GLY A 43 -1.84 3.20 14.58
N GLN A 44 -1.92 2.24 15.53
CA GLN A 44 -1.84 0.81 15.23
C GLN A 44 -3.12 0.36 14.50
N VAL A 45 -2.97 -0.55 13.54
CA VAL A 45 -4.09 -1.14 12.79
C VAL A 45 -4.28 -2.60 13.19
N GLU A 46 -5.53 -3.03 13.27
CA GLU A 46 -5.88 -4.44 13.48
C GLU A 46 -7.07 -4.83 12.59
N TYR A 47 -6.88 -5.82 11.72
CA TYR A 47 -7.98 -6.38 10.91
C TYR A 47 -8.89 -7.29 11.75
N ILE A 48 -10.18 -6.96 11.77
CA ILE A 48 -11.21 -7.73 12.48
C ILE A 48 -12.08 -8.55 11.51
N PHE A 49 -12.01 -8.32 10.20
CA PHE A 49 -12.62 -9.15 9.19
C PHE A 49 -11.89 -9.01 7.84
N GLY A 50 -11.76 -10.12 7.09
CA GLY A 50 -11.09 -10.12 5.79
C GLY A 50 -9.57 -10.09 5.88
N GLN A 51 -8.92 -9.84 4.75
CA GLN A 51 -7.47 -9.62 4.64
C GLN A 51 -7.21 -8.18 4.17
N PRO A 52 -6.03 -7.61 4.45
CA PRO A 52 -5.67 -6.27 3.98
C PRO A 52 -5.83 -6.10 2.47
N GLN A 53 -6.29 -4.93 2.03
CA GLN A 53 -6.46 -4.54 0.61
C GLN A 53 -7.44 -5.41 -0.18
N LEU A 54 -8.34 -6.13 0.52
CA LEU A 54 -9.48 -6.79 -0.10
C LEU A 54 -10.74 -5.94 0.11
N PRO A 55 -11.50 -5.63 -0.96
CA PRO A 55 -12.74 -4.90 -0.85
C PRO A 55 -13.69 -5.53 0.17
N GLY A 56 -14.13 -4.74 1.14
CA GLY A 56 -15.05 -5.15 2.20
C GLY A 56 -14.39 -5.79 3.42
N ALA A 57 -13.06 -5.86 3.50
CA ALA A 57 -12.35 -6.13 4.75
C ALA A 57 -12.61 -5.00 5.75
N ILE A 58 -12.53 -5.30 7.06
CA ILE A 58 -12.79 -4.34 8.12
C ILE A 58 -11.63 -4.34 9.09
N TYR A 59 -11.03 -3.18 9.31
CA TYR A 59 -9.97 -2.96 10.28
C TYR A 59 -10.37 -1.90 11.30
N ARG A 60 -9.69 -1.90 12.45
CA ARG A 60 -9.86 -0.91 13.52
C ARG A 60 -8.55 -0.23 13.85
N THR A 61 -8.62 1.02 14.28
CA THR A 61 -7.47 1.78 14.80
C THR A 61 -7.89 2.67 15.97
N CYS A 62 -6.90 3.08 16.77
CA CYS A 62 -7.11 4.04 17.87
C CYS A 62 -6.88 5.46 17.35
N VAL A 63 -7.96 6.25 17.31
CA VAL A 63 -7.96 7.65 16.88
C VAL A 63 -8.41 8.51 18.06
N HIS A 64 -7.51 9.35 18.59
CA HIS A 64 -7.78 10.24 19.73
C HIS A 64 -8.43 9.53 20.94
N GLY A 65 -7.91 8.35 21.30
CA GLY A 65 -8.41 7.57 22.44
C GLY A 65 -9.73 6.82 22.19
N ALA A 66 -10.29 6.86 20.97
CA ALA A 66 -11.47 6.11 20.57
C ALA A 66 -11.18 5.06 19.48
N ILE A 67 -11.75 3.87 19.63
CA ILE A 67 -11.70 2.83 18.59
C ILE A 67 -12.61 3.25 17.45
N THR A 68 -12.02 3.37 16.26
CA THR A 68 -12.73 3.64 15.02
C THR A 68 -12.49 2.50 14.04
N CYS A 69 -13.54 2.01 13.40
CA CYS A 69 -13.48 0.95 12.38
C CYS A 69 -13.68 1.54 10.98
N PHE A 70 -13.03 0.92 10.01
CA PHE A 70 -13.00 1.33 8.62
C PHE A 70 -13.24 0.12 7.71
N GLU A 71 -13.86 0.35 6.56
CA GLU A 71 -14.01 -0.68 5.52
C GLU A 71 -13.04 -0.43 4.37
N ASP A 72 -12.16 -1.40 4.13
CA ASP A 72 -11.16 -1.37 3.06
C ASP A 72 -11.87 -1.47 1.70
N ASP A 73 -11.61 -0.53 0.79
CA ASP A 73 -12.22 -0.50 -0.54
C ASP A 73 -11.44 -1.29 -1.61
N GLY A 74 -10.25 -1.80 -1.26
CA GLY A 74 -9.33 -2.53 -2.12
C GLY A 74 -8.57 -1.67 -3.14
N ASN A 75 -8.59 -0.35 -3.00
CA ASN A 75 -7.80 0.56 -3.81
C ASN A 75 -6.45 0.85 -3.12
N ALA A 76 -5.37 0.71 -3.88
CA ALA A 76 -4.07 1.21 -3.46
C ALA A 76 -3.98 2.72 -3.69
N ASP A 77 -3.25 3.43 -2.82
CA ASP A 77 -3.09 4.89 -2.83
C ASP A 77 -4.37 5.69 -2.58
N GLY A 78 -5.42 5.01 -2.12
CA GLY A 78 -6.62 5.61 -1.61
C GLY A 78 -6.35 6.55 -0.43
N ASP A 79 -7.14 7.61 -0.36
CA ASP A 79 -7.28 8.44 0.85
C ASP A 79 -7.89 7.61 2.01
N GLU A 80 -8.19 8.23 3.15
CA GLU A 80 -8.79 7.56 4.32
C GLU A 80 -10.05 6.76 3.94
N ASP A 81 -10.06 5.48 4.32
CA ASP A 81 -11.19 4.57 4.13
C ASP A 81 -12.45 5.07 4.86
N ASP A 82 -13.62 4.60 4.42
CA ASP A 82 -14.89 5.04 5.00
C ASP A 82 -15.07 4.49 6.43
N PRO A 83 -15.41 5.35 7.43
CA PRO A 83 -15.68 4.89 8.78
C PRO A 83 -16.99 4.09 8.82
N VAL A 84 -16.94 2.92 9.45
CA VAL A 84 -18.08 2.00 9.58
C VAL A 84 -18.27 1.54 11.02
N SER A 85 -19.46 1.03 11.34
CA SER A 85 -19.68 0.35 12.63
C SER A 85 -18.85 -0.93 12.72
N CYS A 86 -18.11 -1.11 13.82
CA CYS A 86 -17.33 -2.32 14.07
C CYS A 86 -18.19 -3.60 14.08
N HIS A 87 -19.46 -3.51 14.47
CA HIS A 87 -20.41 -4.64 14.43
C HIS A 87 -20.71 -5.14 13.01
N LYS A 88 -20.36 -4.37 11.96
CA LYS A 88 -20.44 -4.83 10.57
C LYS A 88 -19.56 -6.07 10.34
N ALA A 89 -18.43 -6.19 11.05
CA ALA A 89 -17.58 -7.37 11.00
C ALA A 89 -18.30 -8.62 11.52
N ASP A 90 -19.01 -8.51 12.66
CA ASP A 90 -19.78 -9.61 13.25
C ASP A 90 -20.90 -10.07 12.31
N ALA A 91 -21.56 -9.13 11.62
CA ALA A 91 -22.57 -9.43 10.62
C ALA A 91 -22.00 -10.18 9.40
N LYS A 92 -20.77 -9.86 8.97
CA LYS A 92 -20.07 -10.54 7.86
C LYS A 92 -19.46 -11.90 8.25
N ARG A 93 -19.23 -12.16 9.55
CA ARG A 93 -18.70 -13.42 10.10
C ARG A 93 -19.72 -14.58 10.14
N ARG A 94 -20.92 -14.43 9.55
CA ARG A 94 -21.96 -15.47 9.57
C ARG A 94 -21.53 -16.70 8.76
N LEU A 95 -21.01 -17.70 9.49
CA LEU A 95 -20.83 -19.13 9.18
C LEU A 95 -21.00 -19.52 7.70
N GLY A 96 -19.91 -19.35 6.97
CA GLY A 96 -19.65 -19.99 5.69
C GLY A 96 -18.14 -20.06 5.53
N LEU A 97 -17.62 -21.17 4.99
CA LEU A 97 -16.20 -21.30 4.66
C LEU A 97 -15.85 -20.15 3.69
N ALA A 98 -15.28 -19.06 4.21
CA ALA A 98 -14.87 -17.92 3.39
C ALA A 98 -13.71 -18.42 2.54
N THR A 99 -13.97 -18.67 1.26
CA THR A 99 -12.92 -19.00 0.30
C THR A 99 -11.97 -17.82 0.25
N GLN A 100 -10.68 -18.07 0.45
CA GLN A 100 -9.65 -17.07 0.16
C GLN A 100 -9.79 -16.69 -1.31
N HIS A 101 -10.19 -15.45 -1.59
CA HIS A 101 -9.95 -14.86 -2.89
C HIS A 101 -8.43 -14.68 -2.99
N LYS A 102 -7.75 -15.73 -3.45
CA LYS A 102 -6.38 -15.59 -3.95
C LYS A 102 -6.43 -14.49 -5.00
N HIS A 103 -5.56 -13.49 -4.90
CA HIS A 103 -5.47 -12.40 -5.87
C HIS A 103 -5.59 -12.99 -7.28
N LEU A 104 -6.66 -12.58 -7.95
CA LEU A 104 -6.95 -13.07 -9.28
C LEU A 104 -6.07 -12.25 -10.21
N PHE A 105 -5.29 -12.93 -11.04
CA PHE A 105 -4.48 -12.31 -12.07
C PHE A 105 -5.29 -12.22 -13.35
N TRP A 106 -4.95 -11.24 -14.19
CA TRP A 106 -5.58 -11.12 -15.49
C TRP A 106 -5.31 -12.38 -16.35
N PRO A 107 -6.36 -13.01 -16.92
CA PRO A 107 -6.19 -14.19 -17.75
C PRO A 107 -5.21 -13.92 -18.91
N LEU A 108 -4.35 -14.91 -19.19
CA LEU A 108 -3.37 -14.84 -20.28
C LEU A 108 -2.46 -13.60 -20.21
N ALA A 109 -2.16 -13.11 -19.01
CA ALA A 109 -1.37 -11.90 -18.77
C ALA A 109 -1.89 -10.66 -19.51
N THR A 110 -3.21 -10.60 -19.71
CA THR A 110 -3.83 -9.57 -20.55
C THR A 110 -4.84 -8.74 -19.76
N LEU A 111 -4.50 -7.48 -19.51
CA LEU A 111 -5.38 -6.50 -18.90
C LEU A 111 -6.22 -5.82 -19.98
N CYS A 112 -7.55 -5.86 -19.84
CA CYS A 112 -8.44 -5.11 -20.72
C CYS A 112 -8.78 -3.75 -20.11
N TYR A 113 -8.82 -2.70 -20.92
CA TYR A 113 -9.10 -1.35 -20.44
C TYR A 113 -10.04 -0.55 -21.35
N GLN A 114 -10.61 0.50 -20.76
CA GLN A 114 -11.35 1.54 -21.45
C GLN A 114 -10.96 2.91 -20.89
N ILE A 115 -10.79 3.90 -21.76
CA ILE A 115 -10.57 5.29 -21.35
C ILE A 115 -11.93 5.98 -21.30
N GLU A 116 -12.35 6.44 -20.11
CA GLU A 116 -13.70 6.98 -19.88
C GLU A 116 -13.73 8.50 -19.62
N SER A 117 -12.56 9.16 -19.55
CA SER A 117 -12.47 10.60 -19.34
C SER A 117 -11.84 11.34 -20.53
N PRO A 118 -12.19 12.61 -20.76
CA PRO A 118 -11.61 13.41 -21.84
C PRO A 118 -10.20 13.89 -21.44
N PHE A 119 -9.23 12.98 -21.52
CA PHE A 119 -7.82 13.33 -21.39
C PHE A 119 -7.38 14.20 -22.57
N THR A 120 -6.51 15.16 -22.30
CA THR A 120 -5.84 15.93 -23.35
C THR A 120 -4.96 15.02 -24.23
N PRO A 121 -4.64 15.40 -25.47
CA PRO A 121 -3.74 14.60 -26.32
C PRO A 121 -2.39 14.29 -25.66
N THR A 122 -1.86 15.23 -24.87
CA THR A 122 -0.62 15.02 -24.10
C THR A 122 -0.79 13.98 -23.00
N GLU A 123 -1.89 14.03 -22.24
CA GLU A 123 -2.18 13.02 -21.21
C GLU A 123 -2.43 11.64 -21.83
N LEU A 124 -3.13 11.56 -22.98
CA LEU A 124 -3.32 10.31 -23.71
C LEU A 124 -1.98 9.72 -24.16
N ASN A 125 -1.07 10.55 -24.70
CA ASN A 125 0.26 10.08 -25.07
C ASN A 125 1.02 9.53 -23.85
N LEU A 126 0.97 10.21 -22.69
CA LEU A 126 1.61 9.72 -21.47
C LEU A 126 0.99 8.40 -20.96
N ILE A 127 -0.34 8.22 -21.12
CA ILE A 127 -1.00 6.94 -20.83
C ILE A 127 -0.47 5.85 -21.75
N GLN A 128 -0.37 6.11 -23.05
CA GLN A 128 0.15 5.15 -24.02
C GLN A 128 1.64 4.84 -23.78
N ASP A 129 2.45 5.85 -23.50
CA ASP A 129 3.87 5.69 -23.16
C ASP A 129 4.04 4.83 -21.90
N ALA A 130 3.20 5.03 -20.88
CA ALA A 130 3.20 4.19 -19.67
C ALA A 130 2.87 2.73 -20.00
N MET A 131 1.82 2.50 -20.80
CA MET A 131 1.44 1.14 -21.21
C MET A 131 2.57 0.47 -22.00
N HIS A 132 3.20 1.19 -22.94
CA HIS A 132 4.29 0.67 -23.76
C HIS A 132 5.52 0.33 -22.90
N ALA A 133 5.88 1.22 -21.98
CA ALA A 133 6.99 1.02 -21.04
C ALA A 133 6.78 -0.19 -20.10
N ILE A 134 5.54 -0.61 -19.86
CA ILE A 134 5.23 -1.84 -19.13
C ILE A 134 5.23 -3.05 -20.06
N VAL A 135 4.49 -3.00 -21.17
CA VAL A 135 4.24 -4.12 -22.09
C VAL A 135 5.54 -4.62 -22.72
N GLU A 136 6.39 -3.70 -23.22
CA GLU A 136 7.60 -4.05 -23.97
C GLU A 136 8.61 -4.88 -23.17
N PRO A 137 9.04 -4.50 -21.95
CA PRO A 137 10.01 -5.28 -21.19
C PRO A 137 9.42 -6.49 -20.45
N THR A 138 8.12 -6.49 -20.14
CA THR A 138 7.51 -7.55 -19.30
C THR A 138 6.88 -8.67 -20.10
N GLY A 139 6.34 -8.38 -21.28
CA GLY A 139 5.54 -9.32 -22.07
C GLY A 139 4.08 -9.44 -21.64
N VAL A 140 3.62 -8.68 -20.65
CA VAL A 140 2.18 -8.55 -20.38
C VAL A 140 1.50 -7.85 -21.55
N SER A 141 0.19 -8.04 -21.71
CA SER A 141 -0.60 -7.39 -22.76
C SER A 141 -1.62 -6.43 -22.15
N MET A 142 -1.85 -5.31 -22.83
CA MET A 142 -2.93 -4.38 -22.49
C MET A 142 -3.77 -4.15 -23.75
N LEU A 143 -5.07 -4.46 -23.68
CA LEU A 143 -5.97 -4.36 -24.83
C LEU A 143 -7.12 -3.42 -24.50
N THR A 144 -7.49 -2.59 -25.47
CA THR A 144 -8.80 -1.94 -25.45
C THR A 144 -9.92 -2.99 -25.51
N LEU A 145 -11.12 -2.62 -25.09
CA LEU A 145 -12.29 -3.50 -25.23
C LEU A 145 -12.56 -3.92 -26.68
N ASP A 146 -12.28 -3.05 -27.65
CA ASP A 146 -12.50 -3.35 -29.06
C ASP A 146 -11.45 -4.35 -29.58
N GLU A 147 -10.18 -4.20 -29.20
CA GLU A 147 -9.13 -5.18 -29.50
C GLU A 147 -9.40 -6.53 -28.83
N CYS A 148 -9.89 -6.54 -27.59
CA CYS A 148 -10.30 -7.77 -26.93
C CYS A 148 -11.41 -8.48 -27.72
N LYS A 149 -12.48 -7.76 -28.11
CA LYS A 149 -13.60 -8.34 -28.87
C LYS A 149 -13.21 -8.81 -30.25
N ALA A 150 -12.23 -8.15 -30.88
CA ALA A 150 -11.69 -8.55 -32.18
C ALA A 150 -10.75 -9.77 -32.09
N SER A 151 -10.25 -10.10 -30.91
CA SER A 151 -9.34 -11.22 -30.70
C SER A 151 -10.06 -12.56 -30.87
N PRO A 152 -9.45 -13.55 -31.56
CA PRO A 152 -9.99 -14.91 -31.61
C PRO A 152 -10.00 -15.61 -30.24
N ARG A 153 -9.24 -15.08 -29.27
CA ARG A 153 -9.19 -15.56 -27.88
C ARG A 153 -10.13 -14.79 -26.95
N ALA A 154 -11.04 -13.96 -27.47
CA ALA A 154 -11.97 -13.17 -26.67
C ALA A 154 -12.65 -13.94 -25.52
N PRO A 155 -13.12 -15.20 -25.69
CA PRO A 155 -13.74 -15.96 -24.60
C PRO A 155 -12.82 -16.20 -23.40
N ASP A 156 -11.51 -16.31 -23.63
CA ASP A 156 -10.51 -16.61 -22.60
C ASP A 156 -9.87 -15.33 -22.02
N LEU A 157 -10.10 -14.17 -22.65
CA LEU A 157 -9.56 -12.88 -22.25
C LEU A 157 -10.56 -12.13 -21.37
N CYS A 158 -10.10 -11.61 -20.23
CA CYS A 158 -10.82 -10.61 -19.45
C CYS A 158 -12.31 -10.97 -19.15
N GLY A 159 -12.59 -12.25 -18.88
CA GLY A 159 -13.94 -12.75 -18.65
C GLY A 159 -14.85 -12.62 -19.88
N GLY A 160 -14.35 -12.93 -21.07
CA GLY A 160 -15.11 -12.74 -22.32
C GLY A 160 -15.19 -11.28 -22.75
N CYS A 161 -14.16 -10.48 -22.47
CA CYS A 161 -14.13 -9.03 -22.67
C CYS A 161 -15.21 -8.25 -21.90
N GLN A 162 -15.77 -8.83 -20.83
CA GLN A 162 -16.76 -8.17 -19.96
C GLN A 162 -16.11 -7.48 -18.77
N HIS A 163 -14.92 -7.91 -18.37
CA HIS A 163 -14.19 -7.33 -17.25
C HIS A 163 -13.09 -6.43 -17.79
N TYR A 164 -12.94 -5.25 -17.22
CA TYR A 164 -11.98 -4.27 -17.70
C TYR A 164 -11.71 -3.20 -16.65
N VAL A 165 -10.54 -2.60 -16.77
CA VAL A 165 -10.19 -1.36 -16.08
C VAL A 165 -10.83 -0.18 -16.79
N SER A 166 -11.50 0.68 -16.04
CA SER A 166 -11.86 2.00 -16.55
C SER A 166 -10.85 3.03 -16.07
N ILE A 167 -10.20 3.71 -17.01
CA ILE A 167 -9.24 4.77 -16.75
C ILE A 167 -9.97 6.11 -16.80
N HIS A 168 -10.01 6.79 -15.66
CA HIS A 168 -10.74 8.03 -15.47
C HIS A 168 -9.85 9.17 -14.97
N GLN A 169 -10.32 10.40 -15.13
CA GLN A 169 -9.83 11.58 -14.46
C GLN A 169 -11.00 12.20 -13.68
N ARG A 170 -11.22 11.74 -12.43
CA ARG A 170 -12.31 12.22 -11.56
C ARG A 170 -11.75 13.24 -10.56
N PRO A 171 -11.75 14.56 -10.87
CA PRO A 171 -11.12 15.58 -10.02
C PRO A 171 -11.77 15.70 -8.63
N HIS A 172 -13.06 15.34 -8.51
CA HIS A 172 -13.80 15.36 -7.25
C HIS A 172 -13.54 14.15 -6.35
N ARG A 173 -12.97 13.07 -6.91
CA ARG A 173 -12.46 11.95 -6.10
C ARG A 173 -11.04 12.30 -5.67
N ARG A 174 -10.73 12.05 -4.41
CA ARG A 174 -9.40 12.30 -3.86
C ARG A 174 -8.45 11.16 -4.29
N GLY A 175 -7.16 11.44 -4.30
CA GLY A 175 -6.12 10.48 -4.72
C GLY A 175 -5.99 10.21 -6.23
N THR A 176 -4.78 9.84 -6.64
CA THR A 176 -4.55 8.97 -7.80
C THR A 176 -4.50 7.56 -7.24
N TYR A 177 -5.30 6.64 -7.76
CA TYR A 177 -5.45 5.30 -7.17
C TYR A 177 -5.88 4.27 -8.22
N ALA A 178 -5.71 3.00 -7.86
CA ALA A 178 -6.13 1.86 -8.66
C ALA A 178 -6.56 0.68 -7.78
N ALA A 179 -7.53 -0.09 -8.26
CA ALA A 179 -7.81 -1.41 -7.69
C ALA A 179 -6.63 -2.37 -7.89
N VAL A 180 -6.30 -3.18 -6.88
CA VAL A 180 -5.19 -4.15 -6.97
C VAL A 180 -5.63 -5.47 -7.61
N GLY A 181 -5.10 -5.75 -8.80
CA GLY A 181 -5.30 -7.01 -9.53
C GLY A 181 -6.63 -7.12 -10.30
N TYR A 182 -6.99 -8.34 -10.71
CA TYR A 182 -8.17 -8.61 -11.52
C TYR A 182 -9.40 -8.88 -10.65
N LEU A 183 -10.31 -7.90 -10.54
CA LEU A 183 -11.48 -8.00 -9.67
C LEU A 183 -12.66 -8.78 -10.28
N GLN A 184 -12.47 -9.41 -11.45
CA GLN A 184 -13.53 -10.12 -12.19
C GLN A 184 -14.82 -9.31 -12.37
N ARG A 185 -14.69 -8.01 -12.66
CA ARG A 185 -15.83 -7.12 -12.89
C ARG A 185 -15.57 -6.12 -14.01
N ALA A 186 -16.65 -5.61 -14.57
CA ALA A 186 -16.62 -4.45 -15.45
C ALA A 186 -16.24 -3.18 -14.67
N GLY A 187 -15.45 -2.32 -15.30
CA GLY A 187 -15.10 -0.99 -14.80
C GLY A 187 -14.47 -0.96 -13.41
N GLN A 188 -13.44 -1.77 -13.18
CA GLN A 188 -12.58 -1.55 -12.01
C GLN A 188 -11.80 -0.23 -12.21
N ASP A 189 -11.74 0.61 -11.18
CA ASP A 189 -11.30 2.00 -11.35
C ASP A 189 -9.75 2.11 -11.39
N ILE A 190 -9.26 2.90 -12.33
CA ILE A 190 -8.00 3.66 -12.20
C ILE A 190 -8.37 5.15 -12.30
N ASN A 191 -7.98 5.94 -11.30
CA ASN A 191 -8.17 7.39 -11.29
C ASN A 191 -6.84 8.12 -11.49
N LEU A 192 -6.65 8.76 -12.64
CA LEU A 192 -5.48 9.57 -12.96
C LEU A 192 -5.81 11.06 -12.85
N LYS A 193 -5.46 11.68 -11.72
CA LYS A 193 -5.63 13.13 -11.55
C LYS A 193 -4.64 13.92 -12.42
N PRO A 194 -4.89 15.20 -12.71
CA PRO A 194 -3.93 16.05 -13.44
C PRO A 194 -2.51 16.06 -12.85
N SER A 195 -2.37 15.82 -11.54
CA SER A 195 -1.07 15.69 -10.88
C SER A 195 -0.26 14.47 -11.34
N ALA A 196 -0.90 13.38 -11.76
CA ALA A 196 -0.24 12.16 -12.23
C ALA A 196 0.60 12.39 -13.49
N PHE A 197 0.30 13.45 -14.26
CA PHE A 197 0.94 13.76 -15.53
C PHE A 197 2.08 14.79 -15.41
N LYS A 198 2.32 15.35 -14.22
CA LYS A 198 3.29 16.44 -14.02
C LYS A 198 4.75 16.02 -14.20
N HIS A 199 5.04 14.75 -13.98
CA HIS A 199 6.41 14.21 -13.93
C HIS A 199 6.61 13.07 -14.92
N GLY A 200 5.93 13.12 -16.07
CA GLY A 200 5.97 12.07 -17.09
C GLY A 200 4.99 10.93 -16.81
N SER A 201 5.34 9.72 -17.23
CA SER A 201 4.47 8.55 -17.22
C SER A 201 4.59 7.68 -15.96
N GLY A 202 5.53 7.95 -15.05
CA GLY A 202 5.82 7.03 -13.93
C GLY A 202 4.69 6.86 -12.92
N THR A 203 3.94 7.92 -12.60
CA THR A 203 2.75 7.75 -11.74
C THR A 203 1.68 6.92 -12.45
N ILE A 204 1.55 7.03 -13.77
CA ILE A 204 0.60 6.21 -14.54
C ILE A 204 1.04 4.74 -14.53
N MET A 205 2.35 4.49 -14.71
CA MET A 205 2.92 3.14 -14.61
C MET A 205 2.63 2.51 -13.23
N HIS A 206 2.79 3.28 -12.15
CA HIS A 206 2.48 2.85 -10.77
C HIS A 206 1.04 2.33 -10.64
N GLU A 207 0.05 3.13 -11.05
CA GLU A 207 -1.36 2.72 -10.99
C GLU A 207 -1.69 1.52 -11.88
N MET A 208 -1.03 1.41 -13.04
CA MET A 208 -1.19 0.26 -13.93
C MET A 208 -0.60 -1.02 -13.32
N LEU A 209 0.51 -0.92 -12.59
CA LEU A 209 1.09 -2.04 -11.85
C LEU A 209 0.16 -2.53 -10.74
N HIS A 210 -0.53 -1.62 -10.05
CA HIS A 210 -1.62 -2.00 -9.14
C HIS A 210 -2.71 -2.79 -9.84
N ALA A 211 -3.23 -2.30 -10.96
CA ALA A 211 -4.26 -3.02 -11.71
C ALA A 211 -3.78 -4.39 -12.23
N LEU A 212 -2.48 -4.55 -12.48
CA LEU A 212 -1.84 -5.82 -12.82
C LEU A 212 -1.61 -6.74 -11.60
N GLY A 213 -1.86 -6.28 -10.38
CA GLY A 213 -1.80 -7.08 -9.15
C GLY A 213 -0.54 -6.86 -8.31
N VAL A 214 0.30 -5.88 -8.66
CA VAL A 214 1.50 -5.53 -7.88
C VAL A 214 1.09 -4.63 -6.72
N SER A 215 1.59 -4.95 -5.53
CA SER A 215 1.35 -4.18 -4.31
C SER A 215 2.51 -3.23 -4.04
N HIS A 216 2.35 -2.28 -3.12
CA HIS A 216 3.47 -1.40 -2.78
C HIS A 216 4.67 -2.20 -2.25
N GLU A 217 5.87 -1.77 -2.63
CA GLU A 217 7.08 -2.51 -2.29
C GLU A 217 7.40 -2.46 -0.79
N HIS A 218 7.02 -1.37 -0.13
CA HIS A 218 7.25 -1.20 1.31
C HIS A 218 6.43 -2.17 2.17
N VAL A 219 5.34 -2.75 1.63
CA VAL A 219 4.55 -3.79 2.31
C VAL A 219 5.06 -5.21 2.03
N HIS A 220 6.14 -5.35 1.28
CA HIS A 220 6.77 -6.64 1.00
C HIS A 220 7.22 -7.33 2.32
N PRO A 221 7.05 -8.67 2.48
CA PRO A 221 7.40 -9.37 3.72
C PRO A 221 8.89 -9.25 4.12
N ALA A 222 9.77 -9.05 3.14
CA ALA A 222 11.21 -8.81 3.33
C ALA A 222 11.61 -7.33 3.25
N SER A 223 10.64 -6.41 3.39
CA SER A 223 10.90 -4.97 3.33
C SER A 223 11.92 -4.55 4.40
N GLU A 224 12.93 -3.79 3.99
CA GLU A 224 13.84 -3.13 4.93
C GLU A 224 13.32 -1.76 5.40
N ALA A 225 12.23 -1.25 4.81
CA ALA A 225 11.67 0.04 5.19
C ALA A 225 10.83 -0.06 6.47
N ILE A 226 10.89 0.99 7.28
CA ILE A 226 10.05 1.16 8.47
C ILE A 226 8.91 2.14 8.15
N VAL A 227 7.74 1.91 8.74
CA VAL A 227 6.54 2.75 8.58
C VAL A 227 6.41 3.73 9.74
N LEU A 228 6.36 5.03 9.45
CA LEU A 228 6.17 6.08 10.44
C LEU A 228 4.68 6.33 10.68
N ARG A 229 4.18 5.97 11.87
CA ARG A 229 2.75 6.09 12.23
C ARG A 229 2.30 7.55 12.37
N GLY A 230 0.99 7.76 12.26
CA GLY A 230 0.33 9.04 12.54
C GLY A 230 0.31 9.99 11.34
N HIS A 231 0.53 11.29 11.60
CA HIS A 231 0.39 12.36 10.60
C HIS A 231 1.42 12.32 9.44
N LYS A 232 2.30 11.32 9.41
CA LYS A 232 3.30 11.11 8.35
C LYS A 232 2.80 10.20 7.23
N LEU A 233 1.71 9.47 7.46
CA LEU A 233 1.09 8.63 6.44
C LEU A 233 0.41 9.52 5.39
N ALA A 234 0.65 9.22 4.11
CA ALA A 234 0.14 9.98 2.97
C ALA A 234 -1.09 9.32 2.32
N ALA A 235 -1.35 8.06 2.65
CA ALA A 235 -2.48 7.25 2.20
C ALA A 235 -3.20 6.62 3.41
N SER A 236 -4.32 5.93 3.18
CA SER A 236 -4.99 5.16 4.25
C SER A 236 -4.06 4.12 4.86
N ARG A 237 -4.29 3.80 6.14
CA ARG A 237 -3.38 2.98 6.95
C ARG A 237 -3.26 1.55 6.42
N ASN A 238 -4.29 1.03 5.75
CA ASN A 238 -4.27 -0.26 5.06
C ASN A 238 -3.17 -0.37 3.99
N ASN A 239 -2.76 0.74 3.38
CA ASN A 239 -1.68 0.78 2.38
C ASN A 239 -0.31 0.44 2.98
N TYR A 240 -0.16 0.48 4.30
CA TYR A 240 1.12 0.27 5.01
C TYR A 240 1.20 -1.07 5.75
N VAL A 241 0.20 -1.94 5.57
CA VAL A 241 0.10 -3.23 6.25
C VAL A 241 0.92 -4.26 5.51
N LEU A 242 1.89 -4.89 6.21
CA LEU A 242 2.76 -5.90 5.61
C LEU A 242 1.96 -7.07 5.04
N ARG A 243 2.36 -7.52 3.86
CA ARG A 243 1.84 -8.72 3.23
C ARG A 243 2.51 -9.94 3.86
N ARG A 244 1.73 -11.02 4.02
CA ARG A 244 2.22 -12.27 4.60
C ARG A 244 2.97 -13.15 3.59
N GLU A 245 2.58 -13.04 2.33
CA GLU A 245 3.11 -13.84 1.23
C GLU A 245 3.48 -12.92 0.08
N ALA A 246 4.54 -13.27 -0.64
CA ALA A 246 4.93 -12.60 -1.87
C ALA A 246 5.43 -13.65 -2.88
N PHE A 247 5.03 -13.49 -4.14
CA PHE A 247 5.43 -14.37 -5.25
C PHE A 247 6.90 -14.17 -5.63
N VAL A 248 7.38 -12.93 -5.50
CA VAL A 248 8.79 -12.57 -5.55
C VAL A 248 9.22 -12.28 -4.12
N THR A 249 10.31 -12.87 -3.66
CA THR A 249 10.77 -12.77 -2.26
C THR A 249 11.83 -11.69 -2.04
N GLN A 250 12.15 -10.93 -3.09
CA GLN A 250 13.24 -9.95 -3.08
C GLN A 250 12.67 -8.55 -3.00
N TYR A 251 13.21 -7.79 -2.05
CA TYR A 251 12.82 -6.41 -1.82
C TYR A 251 13.64 -5.46 -2.69
N ASP A 252 12.96 -4.63 -3.50
CA ASP A 252 13.57 -3.66 -4.40
C ASP A 252 13.28 -2.22 -3.99
N LYS A 253 14.25 -1.61 -3.30
CA LYS A 253 14.19 -0.19 -2.87
C LYS A 253 14.00 0.80 -4.03
N HIS A 254 14.35 0.43 -5.26
CA HIS A 254 14.23 1.27 -6.45
C HIS A 254 12.92 1.04 -7.21
N SER A 255 12.07 0.13 -6.74
CA SER A 255 10.78 -0.15 -7.35
C SER A 255 9.95 1.13 -7.48
N ILE A 256 9.28 1.30 -8.62
CA ILE A 256 8.30 2.37 -8.80
C ILE A 256 7.12 2.22 -7.84
N MET A 257 6.92 1.01 -7.30
CA MET A 257 5.90 0.67 -6.31
C MET A 257 6.32 1.02 -4.88
N HIS A 258 7.55 1.51 -4.67
CA HIS A 258 7.97 1.96 -3.36
C HIS A 258 7.39 3.33 -3.02
N TYR A 259 7.02 3.53 -1.75
CA TYR A 259 6.62 4.84 -1.22
C TYR A 259 7.83 5.70 -0.88
N GLY A 260 7.73 7.00 -1.12
CA GLY A 260 8.68 8.00 -0.61
C GLY A 260 8.18 8.73 0.65
N HIS A 261 6.92 8.50 1.04
CA HIS A 261 6.25 9.22 2.14
C HIS A 261 5.70 8.24 3.17
N GLY A 262 5.80 8.60 4.45
CA GLY A 262 5.35 7.74 5.56
C GLY A 262 6.24 6.51 5.81
N VAL A 263 7.31 6.33 5.04
CA VAL A 263 8.28 5.24 5.16
C VAL A 263 9.71 5.77 5.05
N CYS A 264 10.68 5.05 5.60
CA CYS A 264 12.11 5.34 5.45
C CYS A 264 12.95 4.08 5.66
N LEU A 265 14.22 4.10 5.27
CA LEU A 265 15.19 3.09 5.67
C LEU A 265 15.74 3.41 7.07
N PRO A 266 15.88 2.42 7.96
CA PRO A 266 16.38 2.65 9.32
C PRO A 266 17.91 2.86 9.33
N LYS A 267 18.39 3.73 10.23
CA LYS A 267 19.82 3.88 10.54
C LYS A 267 20.40 2.62 11.17
N ASN A 268 19.66 2.01 12.09
CA ASN A 268 20.06 0.80 12.79
C ASN A 268 19.25 -0.39 12.29
N LYS A 269 19.83 -1.17 11.39
CA LYS A 269 19.19 -2.38 10.79
C LYS A 269 19.20 -3.60 11.72
N SER A 270 19.88 -3.54 12.87
CA SER A 270 19.91 -4.65 13.84
C SER A 270 18.71 -4.65 14.79
N LEU A 271 17.89 -3.59 14.79
CA LEU A 271 16.67 -3.50 15.59
C LEU A 271 15.48 -4.08 14.81
N LYS A 272 14.62 -4.82 15.51
CA LYS A 272 13.30 -5.19 15.01
C LYS A 272 12.36 -4.00 15.22
N TYR A 273 12.02 -3.27 14.16
CA TYR A 273 11.00 -2.22 14.23
C TYR A 273 9.60 -2.80 14.09
N CYS A 274 8.63 -2.21 14.78
CA CYS A 274 7.25 -2.63 14.68
C CYS A 274 6.64 -2.22 13.34
N SER A 275 6.00 -3.16 12.66
CA SER A 275 5.06 -2.87 11.56
C SER A 275 3.85 -2.10 12.07
N ILE A 276 2.98 -1.58 11.18
CA ILE A 276 1.80 -0.81 11.59
C ILE A 276 0.79 -1.63 12.43
N GLU A 277 0.87 -2.97 12.37
CA GLU A 277 0.00 -3.89 13.13
C GLU A 277 0.59 -4.33 14.47
N GLU A 278 1.88 -4.11 14.71
CA GLU A 278 2.58 -4.54 15.93
C GLU A 278 2.68 -3.40 16.97
N ASN A 279 3.13 -3.69 18.18
CA ASN A 279 3.56 -2.71 19.18
C ASN A 279 4.68 -3.28 20.07
N GLU A 280 5.10 -2.55 21.09
CA GLU A 280 6.21 -2.92 21.97
C GLU A 280 6.01 -4.28 22.65
N LYS A 281 4.76 -4.72 22.84
CA LYS A 281 4.44 -6.04 23.42
C LYS A 281 4.82 -7.19 22.47
N ASP A 282 4.97 -6.92 21.17
CA ASP A 282 5.42 -7.87 20.14
C ASP A 282 6.97 -7.96 20.04
N GLY A 283 7.68 -7.36 21.00
CA GLY A 283 9.14 -7.42 21.11
C GLY A 283 9.86 -6.61 20.01
N CYS A 284 9.25 -5.54 19.55
CA CYS A 284 9.79 -4.62 18.55
C CYS A 284 9.82 -3.18 19.06
N VAL A 285 10.52 -2.30 18.35
CA VAL A 285 10.61 -0.86 18.65
C VAL A 285 9.67 -0.10 17.71
N VAL A 286 8.75 0.70 18.26
CA VAL A 286 7.89 1.55 17.44
C VAL A 286 8.75 2.63 16.76
N PRO A 287 8.80 2.69 15.43
CA PRO A 287 9.71 3.57 14.71
C PRO A 287 9.32 5.05 14.82
N THR A 288 10.32 5.90 14.92
CA THR A 288 10.20 7.36 14.93
C THR A 288 11.00 7.98 13.78
N ALA A 289 10.81 9.28 13.54
CA ALA A 289 11.56 9.99 12.50
C ALA A 289 13.08 10.03 12.76
N ASP A 290 13.51 9.87 14.02
CA ASP A 290 14.93 9.85 14.40
C ASP A 290 15.63 8.55 14.00
N ASP A 291 14.85 7.48 13.81
CA ASP A 291 15.34 6.18 13.35
C ASP A 291 15.64 6.16 11.84
N CYS A 292 15.15 7.15 11.09
CA CYS A 292 15.30 7.21 9.63
C CYS A 292 16.69 7.68 9.18
N ASP A 293 17.34 6.88 8.33
CA ASP A 293 18.50 7.32 7.56
C ASP A 293 18.03 8.11 6.35
N LYS A 294 18.15 9.44 6.42
CA LYS A 294 17.65 10.34 5.38
C LYS A 294 18.37 10.14 4.05
N GLU A 295 19.69 9.96 4.07
CA GLU A 295 20.49 9.82 2.85
C GLU A 295 20.21 8.47 2.19
N ALA A 296 20.18 7.39 2.97
CA ALA A 296 19.85 6.08 2.43
C ALA A 296 18.42 6.02 1.88
N SER A 297 17.49 6.79 2.46
CA SER A 297 16.07 6.80 2.05
C SER A 297 15.81 7.58 0.75
N LEU A 298 16.78 8.36 0.22
CA LEU A 298 16.59 9.13 -1.01
C LEU A 298 16.30 8.27 -2.24
N VAL A 299 16.65 6.98 -2.17
CA VAL A 299 16.39 6.00 -3.23
C VAL A 299 14.91 5.62 -3.34
N LEU A 300 14.14 5.78 -2.26
CA LEU A 300 12.76 5.34 -2.16
C LEU A 300 11.84 6.31 -2.89
N GLY A 301 10.76 5.79 -3.48
CA GLY A 301 9.69 6.64 -4.02
C GLY A 301 9.97 7.27 -5.37
N GLN A 302 10.98 6.79 -6.10
CA GLN A 302 11.21 7.21 -7.48
C GLN A 302 9.96 7.00 -8.35
N ARG A 303 9.75 7.89 -9.33
CA ARG A 303 8.64 7.83 -10.30
C ARG A 303 9.15 8.11 -11.72
N ASP A 304 10.40 7.74 -12.00
CA ASP A 304 11.04 7.95 -13.30
C ASP A 304 10.71 6.81 -14.28
N GLY A 305 10.59 5.57 -13.79
CA GLY A 305 10.30 4.40 -14.61
C GLY A 305 10.34 3.08 -13.83
N LEU A 306 10.06 1.98 -14.52
CA LEU A 306 10.16 0.64 -13.92
C LEU A 306 11.61 0.33 -13.53
N SER A 307 11.79 -0.24 -12.35
CA SER A 307 13.04 -0.90 -12.00
C SER A 307 13.15 -2.26 -12.69
N ASN A 308 14.35 -2.84 -12.68
CA ASN A 308 14.53 -4.23 -13.10
C ASN A 308 13.71 -5.20 -12.22
N GLY A 309 13.57 -4.90 -10.92
CA GLY A 309 12.73 -5.64 -9.99
C GLY A 309 11.24 -5.62 -10.37
N ASP A 310 10.73 -4.46 -10.80
CA ASP A 310 9.35 -4.30 -11.27
C ASP A 310 9.07 -5.18 -12.49
N VAL A 311 9.97 -5.13 -13.49
CA VAL A 311 9.85 -5.93 -14.71
C VAL A 311 9.84 -7.42 -14.39
N ARG A 312 10.81 -7.87 -13.57
CA ARG A 312 10.92 -9.27 -13.17
C ARG A 312 9.71 -9.71 -12.36
N THR A 313 9.14 -8.83 -11.54
CA THR A 313 7.95 -9.13 -10.73
C THR A 313 6.76 -9.46 -11.61
N LEU A 314 6.47 -8.65 -12.63
CA LEU A 314 5.38 -8.96 -13.56
C LEU A 314 5.64 -10.24 -14.36
N GLN A 315 6.88 -10.48 -14.79
CA GLN A 315 7.23 -11.71 -15.51
C GLN A 315 6.97 -12.96 -14.65
N VAL A 316 7.38 -12.94 -13.38
CA VAL A 316 7.14 -14.07 -12.46
C VAL A 316 5.66 -14.20 -12.12
N LEU A 317 4.98 -13.10 -11.85
CA LEU A 317 3.57 -13.07 -11.46
C LEU A 317 2.66 -13.68 -12.53
N TYR A 318 3.00 -13.44 -13.80
CA TYR A 318 2.24 -13.90 -14.96
C TYR A 318 2.86 -15.12 -15.66
N GLU A 319 3.85 -15.76 -15.04
CA GLU A 319 4.55 -16.94 -15.59
C GLU A 319 5.13 -16.72 -17.00
N LEU A 320 5.57 -15.49 -17.28
CA LEU A 320 6.20 -15.09 -18.53
C LEU A 320 7.70 -15.40 -18.54
N PRO A 321 8.34 -15.50 -19.73
CA PRO A 321 9.78 -15.68 -19.82
C PRO A 321 10.53 -14.56 -19.10
N THR A 322 11.39 -14.92 -18.14
CA THR A 322 12.19 -13.95 -17.42
C THR A 322 13.35 -13.46 -18.28
N THR A 323 13.50 -12.15 -18.44
CA THR A 323 14.57 -11.56 -19.26
C THR A 323 15.85 -11.28 -18.46
N MET A 324 15.81 -11.42 -17.14
CA MET A 324 16.92 -11.11 -16.24
C MET A 324 16.96 -12.04 -15.03
N THR A 325 18.15 -12.21 -14.45
CA THR A 325 18.29 -13.00 -13.22
C THR A 325 17.83 -12.21 -12.00
N GLN A 326 17.68 -12.91 -10.88
CA GLN A 326 17.42 -12.29 -9.58
C GLN A 326 18.48 -11.26 -9.17
N ARG A 327 19.77 -11.50 -9.47
CA ARG A 327 20.84 -10.57 -9.12
C ARG A 327 20.78 -9.29 -9.96
N ASP A 328 20.48 -9.44 -11.25
CA ASP A 328 20.35 -8.32 -12.17
C ASP A 328 19.17 -7.40 -11.78
N ALA A 329 18.11 -7.98 -11.20
CA ALA A 329 16.93 -7.26 -10.73
C ALA A 329 17.22 -6.30 -9.57
N LEU A 330 18.16 -6.65 -8.69
CA LEU A 330 18.51 -5.86 -7.51
C LEU A 330 19.58 -4.79 -7.78
N GLY A 331 20.13 -4.72 -8.99
CA GLY A 331 21.19 -3.78 -9.34
C GLY A 331 22.56 -4.11 -8.72
N ASP A 332 22.69 -5.25 -8.03
CA ASP A 332 23.97 -5.77 -7.51
C ASP A 332 24.78 -6.35 -8.68
N ARG A 333 25.49 -5.50 -9.42
CA ARG A 333 26.48 -5.97 -10.39
C ARG A 333 27.57 -6.75 -9.65
N PRO A 334 28.01 -7.92 -10.14
CA PRO A 334 29.21 -8.55 -9.60
C PRO A 334 30.39 -7.58 -9.74
N ILE A 335 31.16 -7.43 -8.66
CA ILE A 335 32.47 -6.76 -8.71
C ILE A 335 33.27 -7.49 -9.80
N PRO A 336 33.75 -6.80 -10.86
CA PRO A 336 34.59 -7.44 -11.85
C PRO A 336 35.84 -7.98 -11.15
N THR A 337 36.09 -9.27 -11.30
CA THR A 337 37.34 -9.92 -10.85
C THR A 337 38.54 -9.40 -11.60
#